data_AF-A0A6H9LSK2-F1
#
_entry.id   AF-A0A6H9LSK2-F1
#
_cell.length_a   1.000
_cell.length_b   1.000
_cell.length_c   1.000
_cell.angle_alpha   90.00
_cell.angle_beta   90.00
_cell.angle_gamma   90.00
#
_symmetry.space_group_name_H-M   'P 1'
#
loop_
_entity.id
_entity.type
_entity.pdbx_description
1 polymer ?
#
loop_
_entity_poly.entity_id
_entity_poly.type
_entity_poly.pdbx_seq_one_letter_code
_entity_poly.pdbx_strand_id
1 'polypeptide(L)'
;MRKLIYYILLILVSFLFTSSSFGYAMNQDLDCLECHTCNNPTPDNLCLKACPSLHIPDTQVSHPVKDAPDTFLIKEIADLYQPVKFNHKLHADMAQMGTSCATCHHYSPADRIPPCKECHPAGKDPANLRQPSLKGAYHRQCLSCHREWSHETK
;
A
#
# COMPACT_ATOMS: atom_id res chain seq x y z
N MET A 1 -49.01 34.81 -11.82
CA MET A 1 -48.98 34.06 -10.55
C MET A 1 -49.13 32.54 -10.72
N ARG A 2 -50.10 32.04 -11.50
CA ARG A 2 -50.33 30.59 -11.72
C ARG A 2 -49.15 29.83 -12.39
N LYS A 3 -48.41 30.48 -13.30
CA LYS A 3 -47.23 29.89 -13.96
C LYS A 3 -46.00 29.80 -13.03
N LEU A 4 -45.84 30.74 -12.09
CA LEU A 4 -44.72 30.77 -11.15
C LEU A 4 -44.85 29.63 -10.11
N ILE A 5 -46.07 29.35 -9.67
CA ILE A 5 -46.39 28.22 -8.79
C ILE A 5 -46.09 26.88 -9.47
N TYR A 6 -46.39 26.75 -10.77
CA TYR A 6 -46.08 25.54 -11.54
C TYR A 6 -44.58 25.26 -11.67
N TYR A 7 -43.76 26.31 -11.87
CA TYR A 7 -42.31 26.16 -11.91
C TYR A 7 -41.70 25.79 -10.54
N ILE A 8 -42.22 26.35 -9.45
CA ILE A 8 -41.78 26.00 -8.10
C ILE A 8 -42.14 24.54 -7.77
N LEU A 9 -43.33 24.08 -8.18
CA LEU A 9 -43.76 22.69 -7.99
C LEU A 9 -42.92 21.70 -8.83
N LEU A 10 -42.53 22.08 -10.04
CA LEU A 10 -41.66 21.27 -10.90
C LEU A 10 -40.25 21.12 -10.31
N ILE A 11 -39.69 22.18 -9.73
CA ILE A 11 -38.36 22.17 -9.07
C ILE A 11 -38.37 21.31 -7.79
N LEU A 12 -39.47 21.34 -7.02
CA LEU A 12 -39.61 20.58 -5.78
C LEU A 12 -39.78 19.08 -6.02
N VAL A 13 -40.41 18.67 -7.14
CA VAL A 13 -40.53 17.26 -7.56
C VAL A 13 -39.20 16.69 -8.06
N SER A 14 -38.36 17.50 -8.72
CA SER A 14 -37.02 17.06 -9.14
C SER A 14 -36.03 16.86 -7.98
N PHE A 15 -36.24 17.52 -6.83
CA PHE A 15 -35.37 17.37 -5.65
C PHE A 15 -35.70 16.13 -4.81
N LEU A 16 -36.87 15.52 -4.98
CA LEU A 16 -37.29 14.32 -4.25
C LEU A 16 -36.82 12.99 -4.90
N PHE A 17 -36.20 13.04 -6.08
CA PHE A 17 -35.85 11.83 -6.87
C PHE A 17 -34.37 11.47 -6.90
N THR A 18 -33.49 12.18 -6.18
CA THR A 18 -32.05 11.86 -6.14
C THR A 18 -31.62 11.41 -4.74
N SER A 19 -32.25 10.37 -4.23
CA SER A 19 -31.68 9.54 -3.16
C SER A 19 -31.50 8.12 -3.67
N SER A 20 -30.85 7.97 -4.82
CA SER A 20 -30.26 6.70 -5.22
C SER A 20 -29.05 6.46 -4.31
N SER A 21 -29.26 5.70 -3.26
CA SER A 21 -28.19 5.06 -2.49
C SER A 21 -27.33 4.28 -3.48
N PHE A 22 -26.17 4.82 -3.88
CA PHE A 22 -25.13 4.05 -4.55
C PHE A 22 -24.52 3.09 -3.51
N GLY A 23 -25.26 2.03 -3.20
CA GLY A 23 -24.69 0.85 -2.59
C GLY A 23 -23.79 0.21 -3.62
N TYR A 24 -22.48 0.35 -3.47
CA TYR A 24 -21.54 -0.56 -4.14
C TYR A 24 -21.83 -1.95 -3.59
N ALA A 25 -22.64 -2.73 -4.31
CA ALA A 25 -22.74 -4.15 -4.09
C ALA A 25 -21.38 -4.76 -4.47
N MET A 26 -20.47 -4.85 -3.49
CA MET A 26 -19.29 -5.70 -3.59
C MET A 26 -19.79 -7.14 -3.53
N ASN A 27 -20.29 -7.64 -4.67
CA ASN A 27 -20.60 -9.04 -4.85
C ASN A 27 -19.30 -9.76 -5.25
N GLN A 28 -18.54 -10.11 -4.23
CA GLN A 28 -17.50 -11.13 -4.35
C GLN A 28 -17.78 -12.07 -3.19
N ASP A 29 -18.33 -13.25 -3.50
CA ASP A 29 -18.27 -14.41 -2.61
C ASP A 29 -16.80 -14.71 -2.37
N LEU A 30 -16.20 -14.09 -1.35
CA LEU A 30 -14.85 -14.43 -0.92
C LEU A 30 -14.89 -15.79 -0.25
N ASP A 31 -14.12 -16.74 -0.76
CA ASP A 31 -13.86 -17.98 -0.04
C ASP A 31 -12.93 -17.69 1.15
N CYS A 32 -13.51 -17.65 2.35
CA CYS A 32 -12.78 -17.41 3.59
C CYS A 32 -11.62 -18.40 3.78
N LEU A 33 -11.71 -19.61 3.22
CA LEU A 33 -10.64 -20.60 3.29
C LEU A 33 -9.40 -20.22 2.48
N GLU A 34 -9.42 -19.18 1.65
CA GLU A 34 -8.19 -18.69 1.03
C GLU A 34 -7.19 -18.17 2.08
N CYS A 35 -7.70 -17.48 3.11
CA CYS A 35 -6.91 -16.84 4.16
C CYS A 35 -6.92 -17.63 5.47
N HIS A 36 -8.00 -18.34 5.78
CA HIS A 36 -8.19 -19.04 7.04
C HIS A 36 -7.95 -20.55 6.89
N THR A 37 -7.42 -21.19 7.92
CA THR A 37 -7.35 -22.65 8.08
C THR A 37 -8.65 -23.23 8.64
N CYS A 38 -9.58 -22.36 9.05
CA CYS A 38 -10.86 -22.74 9.61
C CYS A 38 -12.01 -21.92 8.99
N ASN A 39 -13.20 -22.50 8.92
CA ASN A 39 -14.38 -21.86 8.31
C ASN A 39 -15.03 -20.76 9.18
N ASN A 40 -14.70 -20.71 10.47
CA ASN A 40 -15.38 -19.83 11.41
C ASN A 40 -14.41 -19.19 12.41
N PRO A 41 -13.58 -18.23 11.96
CA PRO A 41 -12.63 -17.53 12.81
C PRO A 41 -13.34 -16.76 13.93
N THR A 42 -12.69 -16.64 15.09
CA THR A 42 -13.16 -15.77 16.18
C THR A 42 -12.21 -14.58 16.33
N PRO A 43 -12.63 -13.48 16.97
CA PRO A 43 -11.73 -12.34 17.25
C PRO A 43 -10.45 -12.75 18.00
N ASP A 44 -10.57 -13.72 18.90
CA ASP A 44 -9.44 -14.22 19.71
C ASP A 44 -8.56 -15.21 18.94
N ASN A 45 -9.09 -15.87 17.91
CA ASN A 45 -8.34 -16.79 17.06
C ASN A 45 -8.83 -16.75 15.62
N LEU A 46 -8.11 -15.97 14.82
CA LEU A 46 -8.39 -15.78 13.41
C LEU A 46 -7.98 -16.98 12.54
N CYS A 47 -7.32 -18.01 13.08
CA CYS A 47 -6.93 -19.21 12.33
C CYS A 47 -6.31 -18.92 10.94
N LEU A 48 -5.46 -17.89 10.81
CA LEU A 48 -4.90 -17.50 9.52
C LEU A 48 -3.88 -18.55 9.03
N LYS A 49 -3.91 -18.87 7.73
CA LYS A 49 -2.87 -19.69 7.10
C LYS A 49 -1.51 -19.03 7.29
N ALA A 50 -0.49 -19.85 7.56
CA ALA A 50 0.88 -19.38 7.58
C ALA A 50 1.24 -18.81 6.20
N CYS A 51 1.57 -17.52 6.18
CA CYS A 51 1.93 -16.83 4.95
C CYS A 51 3.32 -17.32 4.51
N PRO A 52 3.49 -17.91 3.30
CA PRO A 52 4.80 -18.36 2.82
C PRO A 52 5.87 -17.25 2.80
N SER A 53 5.44 -15.98 2.80
CA SER A 53 6.33 -14.81 2.83
C SER A 53 6.98 -14.52 4.19
N LEU A 54 6.73 -15.34 5.22
CA LEU A 54 7.58 -15.32 6.43
C LEU A 54 8.96 -15.93 6.15
N HIS A 55 9.15 -16.60 5.02
CA HIS A 55 10.46 -16.89 4.46
C HIS A 55 10.72 -15.87 3.35
N ILE A 56 11.29 -14.71 3.70
CA ILE A 56 11.98 -13.89 2.69
C ILE A 56 13.21 -14.73 2.33
N PRO A 57 13.33 -15.27 1.10
CA PRO A 57 14.55 -15.94 0.71
C PRO A 57 15.65 -14.90 0.85
N ASP A 58 16.55 -15.14 1.79
CA ASP A 58 17.66 -14.27 2.11
C ASP A 58 18.72 -14.41 1.02
N THR A 59 18.31 -14.21 -0.24
CA THR A 59 19.21 -14.03 -1.38
C THR A 59 19.79 -12.63 -1.24
N GLN A 60 20.68 -12.52 -0.27
CA GLN A 60 21.48 -11.36 0.06
C GLN A 60 22.44 -11.14 -1.09
N VAL A 61 21.99 -10.39 -2.10
CA VAL A 61 22.95 -9.79 -3.02
C VAL A 61 23.72 -8.78 -2.22
N SER A 62 24.98 -9.10 -1.93
CA SER A 62 25.90 -8.20 -1.26
C SER A 62 26.38 -7.15 -2.26
N HIS A 63 25.54 -6.16 -2.52
CA HIS A 63 25.98 -4.91 -3.16
C HIS A 63 26.54 -3.99 -2.07
N PRO A 64 27.77 -3.49 -2.21
CA PRO A 64 28.33 -2.59 -1.23
C PRO A 64 27.62 -1.22 -1.32
N VAL A 65 27.32 -0.64 -0.16
CA VAL A 65 26.60 0.65 -0.04
C VAL A 65 27.29 1.79 -0.79
N LYS A 66 28.62 1.71 -0.96
CA LYS A 66 29.42 2.67 -1.74
C LYS A 66 28.98 2.80 -3.21
N ASP A 67 28.38 1.75 -3.76
CA ASP A 67 27.92 1.73 -5.16
C ASP A 67 26.49 2.27 -5.29
N ALA A 68 25.80 2.48 -4.16
CA ALA A 68 24.46 3.06 -4.11
C ALA A 68 24.52 4.59 -4.07
N PRO A 69 23.49 5.30 -4.57
CA PRO A 69 23.45 6.75 -4.51
C PRO A 69 23.36 7.23 -3.05
N ASP A 70 24.03 8.33 -2.73
CA ASP A 70 23.91 8.96 -1.41
C ASP A 70 22.51 9.53 -1.19
N THR A 71 22.00 10.24 -2.19
CA THR A 71 20.66 10.81 -2.21
C THR A 71 20.05 10.67 -3.60
N PHE A 72 18.73 10.57 -3.69
CA PHE A 72 18.01 10.60 -4.96
C PHE A 72 16.62 11.21 -4.81
N LEU A 73 15.97 11.49 -5.94
CA LEU A 73 14.61 12.02 -5.97
C LEU A 73 13.62 10.91 -6.28
N ILE A 74 12.69 10.65 -5.36
CA ILE A 74 11.50 9.84 -5.63
C ILE A 74 10.49 10.76 -6.29
N LYS A 75 10.33 10.61 -7.61
CA LYS A 75 9.47 11.47 -8.45
C LYS A 75 8.38 10.72 -9.18
N GLU A 76 8.41 9.39 -9.15
CA GLU A 76 7.51 8.49 -9.86
C GLU A 76 6.05 8.67 -9.46
N ILE A 77 5.81 9.17 -8.23
CA ILE A 77 4.48 9.42 -7.66
C ILE A 77 4.24 10.91 -7.38
N ALA A 78 5.08 11.80 -7.92
CA ALA A 78 4.92 13.24 -7.76
C ALA A 78 3.76 13.72 -8.63
N ASP A 79 2.67 14.08 -7.97
CA ASP A 79 1.43 14.59 -8.58
C ASP A 79 0.89 15.73 -7.71
N LEU A 80 0.23 15.40 -6.60
CA LEU A 80 -0.27 16.40 -5.63
C LEU A 80 0.83 17.04 -4.78
N TYR A 81 1.97 16.35 -4.62
CA TYR A 81 3.08 16.77 -3.78
C TYR A 81 4.37 16.81 -4.57
N GLN A 82 5.34 17.58 -4.05
CA GLN A 82 6.67 17.65 -4.63
C GLN A 82 7.40 16.29 -4.52
N PRO A 83 8.34 16.00 -5.43
CA PRO A 83 9.22 14.86 -5.32
C PRO A 83 9.93 14.81 -3.95
N VAL A 84 10.12 13.60 -3.42
CA VAL A 84 10.82 13.42 -2.14
C VAL A 84 12.32 13.30 -2.41
N LYS A 85 13.10 14.22 -1.84
CA LYS A 85 14.56 14.07 -1.77
C LYS A 85 14.90 13.06 -0.66
N PHE A 86 15.18 11.82 -1.07
CA PHE A 86 15.49 10.74 -0.17
C PHE A 86 16.99 10.65 0.08
N ASN A 87 17.39 10.61 1.35
CA ASN A 87 18.78 10.41 1.76
C ASN A 87 19.04 8.92 1.94
N HIS A 88 19.39 8.23 0.85
CA HIS A 88 19.57 6.80 0.83
C HIS A 88 20.73 6.34 1.70
N LYS A 89 21.88 7.04 1.67
CA LYS A 89 23.03 6.69 2.52
C LYS A 89 22.67 6.69 4.00
N LEU A 90 22.00 7.73 4.49
CA LEU A 90 21.57 7.80 5.89
C LEU A 90 20.66 6.63 6.26
N HIS A 91 19.65 6.33 5.42
CA HIS A 91 18.74 5.22 5.67
C HIS A 91 19.44 3.87 5.56
N ALA A 92 20.38 3.71 4.63
CA ALA A 92 21.17 2.49 4.50
C ALA A 92 22.10 2.29 5.70
N ASP A 93 22.71 3.34 6.25
CA ASP A 93 23.52 3.28 7.46
C ASP A 93 22.66 2.92 8.69
N MET A 94 21.46 3.50 8.80
CA MET A 94 20.49 3.17 9.85
C MET A 94 19.96 1.74 9.73
N ALA A 95 19.64 1.30 8.51
CA ALA A 95 19.19 -0.05 8.24
C ALA A 95 20.32 -1.05 8.55
N GLN A 96 21.56 -0.81 8.12
CA GLN A 96 22.69 -1.68 8.43
C GLN A 96 22.96 -1.86 9.93
N MET A 97 22.51 -0.95 10.79
CA MET A 97 22.57 -1.11 12.25
C MET A 97 21.50 -2.07 12.81
N GLY A 98 20.46 -2.45 12.04
CA GLY A 98 19.37 -3.34 12.48
C GLY A 98 18.99 -4.48 11.51
N THR A 99 18.90 -4.23 10.20
CA THR A 99 18.40 -5.14 9.16
C THR A 99 19.06 -4.89 7.78
N SER A 100 19.30 -5.94 6.99
CA SER A 100 20.08 -5.88 5.74
C SER A 100 19.48 -4.99 4.64
N CYS A 101 20.15 -4.85 3.48
CA CYS A 101 19.63 -4.17 2.28
C CYS A 101 18.22 -4.68 1.87
N ALA A 102 17.91 -5.95 2.20
CA ALA A 102 16.62 -6.59 1.95
C ALA A 102 15.45 -5.94 2.73
N THR A 103 15.73 -5.09 3.72
CA THR A 103 14.72 -4.31 4.44
C THR A 103 13.87 -3.47 3.49
N CYS A 104 14.52 -2.81 2.52
CA CYS A 104 13.87 -2.01 1.50
C CYS A 104 13.83 -2.74 0.15
N HIS A 105 14.93 -3.40 -0.21
CA HIS A 105 15.08 -4.12 -1.48
C HIS A 105 14.70 -5.60 -1.33
N HIS A 106 13.52 -5.84 -0.79
CA HIS A 106 13.00 -7.20 -0.63
C HIS A 106 12.78 -7.88 -1.99
N TYR A 107 12.81 -9.22 -1.99
CA TYR A 107 12.55 -10.05 -3.17
C TYR A 107 13.35 -9.65 -4.42
N SER A 108 14.53 -9.04 -4.23
CA SER A 108 15.40 -8.67 -5.33
C SER A 108 16.01 -9.92 -5.96
N PRO A 109 16.15 -9.96 -7.30
CA PRO A 109 16.88 -11.03 -7.97
C PRO A 109 18.37 -10.99 -7.58
N ALA A 110 19.06 -12.12 -7.75
CA ALA A 110 20.42 -12.30 -7.26
C ALA A 110 21.49 -11.41 -7.92
N ASP A 111 21.18 -10.81 -9.06
CA ASP A 111 22.11 -10.10 -9.94
C ASP A 111 21.99 -8.58 -9.89
N ARG A 112 20.88 -8.05 -9.34
CA ARG A 112 20.64 -6.60 -9.27
C ARG A 112 19.60 -6.21 -8.24
N ILE A 113 19.61 -4.94 -7.90
CA ILE A 113 18.58 -4.29 -7.08
C ILE A 113 17.63 -3.50 -8.00
N PRO A 114 16.41 -3.99 -8.27
CA PRO A 114 15.44 -3.29 -9.10
C PRO A 114 14.79 -2.10 -8.35
N PRO A 115 14.33 -1.07 -9.08
CA PRO A 115 13.51 -0.02 -8.48
C PRO A 115 12.13 -0.56 -8.11
N CYS A 116 11.50 0.01 -7.07
CA CYS A 116 10.20 -0.43 -6.56
C CYS A 116 9.12 -0.55 -7.66
N LYS A 117 9.13 0.39 -8.62
CA LYS A 117 8.15 0.47 -9.73
C LYS A 117 8.17 -0.71 -10.69
N GLU A 118 9.25 -1.49 -10.70
CA GLU A 118 9.34 -2.67 -11.57
C GLU A 118 8.38 -3.76 -11.12
N CYS A 119 8.18 -3.90 -9.82
CA CYS A 119 7.23 -4.86 -9.24
C CYS A 119 5.94 -4.18 -8.80
N HIS A 120 6.00 -2.99 -8.20
CA HIS A 120 4.83 -2.29 -7.69
C HIS A 120 4.17 -1.39 -8.75
N PRO A 121 2.95 -1.73 -9.22
CA PRO A 121 2.26 -0.95 -10.24
C PRO A 121 1.76 0.39 -9.69
N ALA A 122 1.52 1.37 -10.57
CA ALA A 122 0.97 2.66 -10.14
C ALA A 122 -0.44 2.53 -9.51
N GLY A 123 -1.26 1.63 -10.05
CA GLY A 123 -2.60 1.33 -9.56
C GLY A 123 -2.63 0.22 -8.51
N LYS A 124 -3.78 0.04 -7.88
CA LYS A 124 -4.05 -1.15 -7.05
C LYS A 124 -4.38 -2.31 -7.98
N ASP A 125 -3.94 -3.51 -7.62
CA ASP A 125 -4.38 -4.75 -8.24
C ASP A 125 -5.37 -5.45 -7.30
N PRO A 126 -6.68 -5.48 -7.62
CA PRO A 126 -7.67 -6.19 -6.80
C PRO A 126 -7.41 -7.70 -6.72
N ALA A 127 -6.75 -8.29 -7.72
CA ALA A 127 -6.43 -9.71 -7.76
C ALA A 127 -5.18 -10.06 -6.92
N ASN A 128 -4.34 -9.06 -6.59
CA ASN A 128 -3.13 -9.26 -5.80
C ASN A 128 -3.02 -8.23 -4.67
N LEU A 129 -3.82 -8.43 -3.62
CA LEU A 129 -3.83 -7.57 -2.42
C LEU A 129 -2.51 -7.61 -1.63
N ARG A 130 -1.68 -8.62 -1.86
CA ARG A 130 -0.38 -8.79 -1.18
C ARG A 130 0.68 -7.84 -1.73
N GLN A 131 0.50 -7.38 -2.97
CA GLN A 131 1.39 -6.41 -3.60
C GLN A 131 0.72 -5.03 -3.64
N PRO A 132 1.13 -4.10 -2.76
CA PRO A 132 0.58 -2.75 -2.82
C PRO A 132 0.96 -2.04 -4.12
N SER A 133 0.14 -1.06 -4.51
CA SER A 133 0.54 -0.05 -5.50
C SER A 133 1.84 0.65 -5.11
N LEU A 134 2.53 1.29 -6.04
CA LEU A 134 3.79 2.01 -5.83
C LEU A 134 3.69 3.05 -4.70
N LYS A 135 2.61 3.83 -4.68
CA LYS A 135 2.33 4.78 -3.59
C LYS A 135 2.17 4.06 -2.23
N GLY A 136 1.45 2.95 -2.22
CA GLY A 136 1.26 2.12 -1.03
C GLY A 136 2.56 1.48 -0.54
N ALA A 137 3.42 1.03 -1.45
CA ALA A 137 4.72 0.44 -1.14
C ALA A 137 5.62 1.46 -0.43
N TYR A 138 5.77 2.66 -0.99
CA TYR A 138 6.54 3.74 -0.34
C TYR A 138 6.00 4.08 1.05
N HIS A 139 4.70 4.35 1.17
CA HIS A 139 4.12 4.73 2.47
C HIS A 139 4.26 3.63 3.52
N ARG A 140 4.00 2.37 3.17
CA ARG A 140 4.13 1.26 4.12
C ARG A 140 5.57 1.09 4.57
N GLN A 141 6.53 1.11 3.64
CA GLN A 141 7.94 0.93 3.96
C GLN A 141 8.48 2.06 4.85
N CYS A 142 8.30 3.32 4.44
CA CYS A 142 8.84 4.46 5.17
C CYS A 142 8.16 4.65 6.52
N LEU A 143 6.83 4.61 6.56
CA LEU A 143 6.09 4.90 7.80
C LEU A 143 6.16 3.76 8.80
N SER A 144 6.26 2.48 8.38
CA SER A 144 6.41 1.37 9.33
C SER A 144 7.71 1.50 10.12
N CYS A 145 8.83 1.63 9.40
CA CYS A 145 10.14 1.78 10.04
C CYS A 145 10.19 3.03 10.95
N HIS A 146 9.66 4.16 10.48
CA HIS A 146 9.63 5.38 11.30
C HIS A 146 8.78 5.24 12.57
N ARG A 147 7.66 4.52 12.51
CA ARG A 147 6.81 4.25 13.69
C ARG A 147 7.49 3.30 14.68
N GLU A 148 8.17 2.28 14.18
CA GLU A 148 8.93 1.34 15.00
C GLU A 148 10.07 2.05 15.74
N TRP A 149 10.79 2.94 15.04
CA TRP A 149 11.91 3.71 15.60
C TRP A 149 11.47 4.85 16.53
N SER A 150 10.29 5.44 16.34
CA SER A 150 9.84 6.56 17.18
C SER A 150 9.39 6.11 18.57
N HIS A 151 9.25 4.80 18.84
CA HIS A 151 8.83 4.23 20.12
C HIS A 151 7.57 4.89 20.74
N GLU A 152 6.69 5.50 19.95
CA GLU A 152 5.34 5.91 20.39
C GLU A 152 4.37 4.73 20.23
N THR A 153 4.68 3.64 20.92
CA THR A 153 3.72 2.58 21.25
C THR A 153 3.16 2.89 22.63
N LYS A 154 2.01 3.56 22.68
CA LYS A 154 1.08 3.43 23.80
C LYS A 154 0.16 2.25 23.55
#